data_AF-A0A960EBA0-F1
#
_entry.id   AF-A0A960EBA0-F1
#
_cell.length_a   1.000
_cell.length_b   1.000
_cell.length_c   1.000
_cell.angle_alpha   90.00
_cell.angle_beta   90.00
_cell.angle_gamma   90.00
#
_symmetry.space_group_name_H-M   'P 1'
#
loop_
_entity.id
_entity.type
_entity.pdbx_description
1 polymer ?
#
loop_
_entity_poly.entity_id
_entity_poly.type
_entity_poly.pdbx_seq_one_letter_code
_entity_poly.pdbx_strand_id
1 'polypeptide(L)'
;RTVVERTIRFGGTYYENSIHNKGPLEPFVFEIARRVGGFDGFWFVIAVFSLAAACCVAAAAHCVTRMSGGPTAVGAALAAATIVHFTLSDADYAGVLYARNITVALLSLIVCVGATDACWSTERRRLLSAIACGVFAGLAVQTLLTTAFAGSVVMLWLVWRRGRSVVGRFPTWVVLVAAGAIGLVSAPVWYLLRGAWGDFIDGWWVYARFMSDATDRSLTGQVSLGWDTMFEYYRERPEVVVIVVVWCVVTLVRWHRLDTEQRALRLLVGGWFAAAWVELVLSQRYSSHYFSVLAVPTLMMLANLVGAATARLVRDGPPRAVLAFLPALAIVLSLQIGALEGFRVGTESMWVVRSTEQFTERRESGYSGRVHTMRAALDAVSDEQDPILSWTSYPWIYLDLHRTSATRYIWKTFLLGEIYLGRTSDDYVLDGTWDNFADDLDDSDPVAYVVETDNPVDETTPFADAVDRRFTTVWEDEQGTLAFRDDVAEWLEPTTDGTALDLADGDAITTGDETRIDAELDASVPTVEFGIVGTDGVEASITVDRTAADRVDVRSWRSGVAEWVRGVDAPADAGIVIVVADDAVMVAVDGVVAGAVSREPDTPVVLRQGAAGLVNAVRVPADRATPP
;
A
#
# COMPACT_ATOMS: atom_id res chain seq x y z
N ARG A 1 -2.21 0.68 2.80
CA ARG A 1 -1.54 -0.59 3.12
C ARG A 1 -1.91 -1.64 2.07
N THR A 2 -3.20 -1.90 1.94
CA THR A 2 -3.89 -3.02 1.29
C THR A 2 -3.65 -3.25 -0.19
N VAL A 3 -3.87 -2.22 -1.00
CA VAL A 3 -3.71 -2.26 -2.46
C VAL A 3 -2.22 -2.31 -2.81
N VAL A 4 -1.45 -1.58 -2.04
CA VAL A 4 -0.13 -1.09 -2.39
C VAL A 4 0.96 -2.17 -2.25
N GLU A 5 0.79 -3.09 -1.30
CA GLU A 5 1.78 -4.16 -1.03
C GLU A 5 1.88 -5.19 -2.17
N ARG A 6 0.77 -5.53 -2.86
CA ARG A 6 0.75 -6.68 -3.79
C ARG A 6 0.24 -6.41 -5.21
N THR A 7 -0.52 -5.34 -5.41
CA THR A 7 -1.06 -5.04 -6.74
C THR A 7 -0.11 -4.06 -7.44
N ILE A 8 0.27 -2.99 -6.76
CA ILE A 8 0.97 -1.88 -7.39
C ILE A 8 2.40 -2.24 -7.83
N ARG A 9 2.59 -2.42 -9.15
CA ARG A 9 3.89 -2.69 -9.78
C ARG A 9 4.18 -1.75 -10.94
N PHE A 10 5.42 -1.27 -11.01
CA PHE A 10 5.84 -0.36 -12.05
C PHE A 10 5.78 -0.97 -13.44
N GLY A 11 5.12 -0.27 -14.36
CA GLY A 11 4.91 -0.78 -15.71
C GLY A 11 4.02 -2.01 -15.73
N GLY A 12 3.35 -2.33 -14.64
CA GLY A 12 2.25 -3.27 -14.63
C GLY A 12 1.09 -2.82 -15.48
N THR A 13 0.35 -3.76 -16.01
CA THR A 13 -0.95 -3.53 -16.66
C THR A 13 -1.94 -2.89 -15.66
N TYR A 14 -3.11 -2.44 -16.13
CA TYR A 14 -4.16 -1.94 -15.23
C TYR A 14 -4.42 -2.96 -14.10
N TYR A 15 -4.34 -4.24 -14.46
CA TYR A 15 -4.27 -5.46 -13.64
C TYR A 15 -3.41 -5.39 -12.38
N GLU A 16 -2.13 -5.02 -12.49
CA GLU A 16 -1.27 -4.85 -11.32
C GLU A 16 -1.71 -3.57 -10.58
N ASN A 17 -1.98 -2.46 -11.26
CA ASN A 17 -2.14 -1.16 -10.58
C ASN A 17 -3.57 -0.78 -10.17
N SER A 18 -4.49 -1.74 -10.11
CA SER A 18 -5.95 -1.70 -10.40
C SER A 18 -6.83 -0.70 -9.63
N ILE A 19 -6.28 0.25 -8.87
CA ILE A 19 -7.02 1.33 -8.19
C ILE A 19 -6.44 2.72 -8.46
N HIS A 20 -5.31 2.82 -9.16
CA HIS A 20 -4.59 4.08 -9.24
C HIS A 20 -4.95 4.87 -10.50
N ASN A 21 -5.88 5.81 -10.33
CA ASN A 21 -6.15 6.93 -11.25
C ASN A 21 -5.00 7.97 -11.27
N LYS A 22 -3.76 7.49 -11.21
CA LYS A 22 -2.55 8.26 -10.95
C LYS A 22 -1.44 7.71 -11.84
N GLY A 23 -0.50 8.57 -12.25
CA GLY A 23 0.63 8.13 -13.05
C GLY A 23 1.56 7.16 -12.30
N PRO A 24 2.48 6.50 -13.03
CA PRO A 24 3.17 5.31 -12.54
C PRO A 24 4.30 5.57 -11.54
N LEU A 25 4.54 6.83 -11.15
CA LEU A 25 5.63 7.15 -10.22
C LEU A 25 5.37 6.63 -8.80
N GLU A 26 4.12 6.75 -8.32
CA GLU A 26 3.73 6.14 -7.05
C GLU A 26 3.95 4.62 -7.14
N PRO A 27 3.43 3.92 -8.17
CA PRO A 27 3.76 2.51 -8.38
C PRO A 27 5.23 2.15 -8.47
N PHE A 28 6.04 3.00 -9.08
CA PHE A 28 7.49 2.80 -9.16
C PHE A 28 8.14 2.74 -7.79
N VAL A 29 7.78 3.65 -6.90
CA VAL A 29 8.36 3.71 -5.57
C VAL A 29 7.93 2.51 -4.72
N PHE A 30 6.68 2.07 -4.85
CA PHE A 30 6.17 0.90 -4.14
C PHE A 30 6.77 -0.41 -4.65
N GLU A 31 6.99 -0.56 -5.96
CA GLU A 31 7.70 -1.73 -6.50
C GLU A 31 9.16 -1.79 -6.03
N ILE A 32 9.83 -0.64 -5.89
CA ILE A 32 11.17 -0.60 -5.28
C ILE A 32 11.10 -1.09 -3.82
N ALA A 33 10.13 -0.62 -3.05
CA ALA A 33 9.96 -1.04 -1.67
C ALA A 33 9.72 -2.54 -1.54
N ARG A 34 8.89 -3.11 -2.41
CA ARG A 34 8.64 -4.56 -2.49
C ARG A 34 9.91 -5.35 -2.81
N ARG A 35 10.69 -4.92 -3.82
CA ARG A 35 11.92 -5.62 -4.22
C ARG A 35 13.05 -5.50 -3.20
N VAL A 36 13.16 -4.37 -2.52
CA VAL A 36 14.25 -4.12 -1.56
C VAL A 36 13.92 -4.66 -0.18
N GLY A 37 12.65 -4.55 0.25
CA GLY A 37 12.21 -4.93 1.58
C GLY A 37 11.59 -6.32 1.69
N GLY A 38 11.16 -6.95 0.60
CA GLY A 38 10.31 -8.14 0.67
C GLY A 38 8.97 -7.82 1.35
N PHE A 39 8.27 -8.85 1.84
CA PHE A 39 7.01 -8.68 2.59
C PHE A 39 7.25 -7.97 3.94
N ASP A 40 8.23 -8.43 4.71
CA ASP A 40 8.50 -7.93 6.07
C ASP A 40 9.09 -6.52 6.11
N GLY A 41 9.99 -6.22 5.17
CA GLY A 41 10.73 -4.95 5.13
C GLY A 41 10.03 -3.85 4.33
N PHE A 42 8.93 -4.16 3.62
CA PHE A 42 8.24 -3.23 2.73
C PHE A 42 7.98 -1.85 3.37
N TRP A 43 7.38 -1.82 4.56
CA TRP A 43 7.01 -0.58 5.25
C TRP A 43 8.19 0.21 5.76
N PHE A 44 9.29 -0.46 6.09
CA PHE A 44 10.52 0.21 6.47
C PHE A 44 11.10 0.97 5.27
N VAL A 45 11.05 0.38 4.08
CA VAL A 45 11.48 1.08 2.84
C VAL A 45 10.52 2.23 2.51
N ILE A 46 9.21 2.05 2.67
CA ILE A 46 8.24 3.14 2.49
C ILE A 46 8.47 4.28 3.50
N ALA A 47 8.75 3.98 4.76
CA ALA A 47 9.10 4.98 5.77
C ALA A 47 10.35 5.78 5.37
N VAL A 48 11.36 5.14 4.78
CA VAL A 48 12.55 5.82 4.23
C VAL A 48 12.17 6.77 3.09
N PHE A 49 11.28 6.36 2.18
CA PHE A 49 10.80 7.25 1.12
C PHE A 49 9.94 8.41 1.65
N SER A 50 9.07 8.17 2.64
CA SER A 50 8.32 9.22 3.34
C SER A 50 9.27 10.25 3.98
N LEU A 51 10.33 9.78 4.65
CA LEU A 51 11.37 10.65 5.22
C LEU A 51 12.12 11.42 4.12
N ALA A 52 12.43 10.79 2.99
CA ALA A 52 13.08 11.45 1.86
C ALA A 52 12.20 12.57 1.28
N ALA A 53 10.89 12.33 1.14
CA ALA A 53 9.92 13.34 0.72
C ALA A 53 9.85 14.51 1.72
N ALA A 54 9.81 14.22 3.03
CA ALA A 54 9.84 15.24 4.08
C ALA A 54 11.12 16.07 4.04
N CYS A 55 12.28 15.45 3.80
CA CYS A 55 13.56 16.13 3.61
C CYS A 55 13.55 17.07 2.40
N CYS A 56 12.90 16.69 1.29
CA CYS A 56 12.74 17.56 0.12
C CYS A 56 11.93 18.83 0.45
N VAL A 57 10.82 18.67 1.17
CA VAL A 57 9.99 19.80 1.63
C VAL A 57 10.77 20.67 2.62
N ALA A 58 11.49 20.06 3.57
CA ALA A 58 12.32 20.76 4.55
C ALA A 58 13.44 21.57 3.89
N ALA A 59 14.08 21.03 2.85
CA ALA A 59 15.08 21.76 2.07
C ALA A 59 14.46 22.98 1.37
N ALA A 60 13.22 22.88 0.88
CA ALA A 60 12.52 24.02 0.29
C ALA A 60 12.19 25.07 1.34
N ALA A 61 11.70 24.67 2.52
CA ALA A 61 11.45 25.57 3.64
C ALA A 61 12.73 26.30 4.08
N HIS A 62 13.87 25.60 4.12
CA HIS A 62 15.17 26.22 4.34
C HIS A 62 15.48 27.27 3.28
N CYS A 63 15.38 26.91 2.00
CA CYS A 63 15.65 27.82 0.88
C CYS A 63 14.75 29.07 0.91
N VAL A 64 13.45 28.90 1.14
CA VAL A 64 12.49 30.00 1.24
C VAL A 64 12.82 30.91 2.42
N THR A 65 13.20 30.35 3.57
CA THR A 65 13.64 31.12 4.74
C THR A 65 14.88 31.97 4.40
N ARG A 66 15.87 31.38 3.72
CA ARG A 66 17.10 32.06 3.30
C ARG A 66 16.84 33.16 2.29
N MET A 67 16.03 32.89 1.28
CA MET A 67 15.63 33.88 0.28
C MET A 67 14.82 35.04 0.87
N SER A 68 14.15 34.80 2.00
CA SER A 68 13.43 35.84 2.75
C SER A 68 14.34 36.67 3.65
N GLY A 69 15.64 36.38 3.66
CA GLY A 69 16.68 37.09 4.42
C GLY A 69 17.03 36.46 5.77
N GLY A 70 16.40 35.33 6.15
CA GLY A 70 16.62 34.69 7.45
C GLY A 70 18.01 34.04 7.57
N PRO A 71 18.59 33.91 8.78
CA PRO A 71 19.87 33.26 9.01
C PRO A 71 19.81 31.74 8.75
N THR A 72 20.95 31.15 8.39
CA THR A 72 21.06 29.71 8.10
C THR A 72 20.56 28.82 9.24
N ALA A 73 20.88 29.19 10.48
CA ALA A 73 20.44 28.45 11.66
C ALA A 73 18.90 28.43 11.81
N VAL A 74 18.22 29.53 11.53
CA VAL A 74 16.74 29.59 11.57
C VAL A 74 16.13 28.78 10.44
N GLY A 75 16.70 28.86 9.23
CA GLY A 75 16.28 28.00 8.13
C GLY A 75 16.47 26.52 8.43
N ALA A 76 17.58 26.14 9.07
CA ALA A 76 17.84 24.78 9.50
C ALA A 76 16.87 24.33 10.61
N ALA A 77 16.52 25.23 11.53
CA ALA A 77 15.53 24.95 12.56
C ALA A 77 14.14 24.70 11.98
N LEU A 78 13.72 25.51 11.01
CA LEU A 78 12.45 25.29 10.33
C LEU A 78 12.46 24.00 9.51
N ALA A 79 13.58 23.68 8.85
CA ALA A 79 13.75 22.41 8.15
C ALA A 79 13.62 21.21 9.12
N ALA A 80 14.25 21.28 10.29
CA ALA A 80 14.15 20.22 11.29
C ALA A 80 12.71 20.05 11.80
N ALA A 81 12.01 21.15 12.11
CA ALA A 81 10.59 21.13 12.48
C ALA A 81 9.71 20.55 11.36
N THR A 82 10.02 20.87 10.10
CA THR A 82 9.32 20.36 8.92
C THR A 82 9.45 18.85 8.80
N ILE A 83 10.66 18.31 9.01
CA ILE A 83 10.90 16.87 8.99
C ILE A 83 10.02 16.20 10.04
N VAL A 84 10.11 16.65 11.30
CA VAL A 84 9.30 16.11 12.41
C VAL A 84 7.80 16.15 12.10
N HIS A 85 7.30 17.28 11.58
CA HIS A 85 5.88 17.43 11.23
C HIS A 85 5.45 16.42 10.16
N PHE A 86 6.17 16.34 9.04
CA PHE A 86 5.78 15.47 7.91
C PHE A 86 6.08 14.00 8.14
N THR A 87 6.81 13.62 9.20
CA THR A 87 7.09 12.21 9.51
C THR A 87 6.36 11.68 10.75
N LEU A 88 6.12 12.52 11.77
CA LEU A 88 5.69 12.07 13.09
C LEU A 88 4.43 12.76 13.63
N SER A 89 3.89 13.79 12.96
CA SER A 89 2.70 14.47 13.47
C SER A 89 1.42 13.67 13.25
N ASP A 90 0.36 14.06 13.95
CA ASP A 90 -0.98 13.47 13.83
C ASP A 90 -1.72 13.94 12.55
N ALA A 91 -1.04 14.61 11.61
CA ALA A 91 -1.64 14.98 10.34
C ALA A 91 -1.75 13.74 9.43
N ASP A 92 -2.91 13.55 8.79
CA ASP A 92 -3.17 12.36 7.95
C ASP A 92 -2.25 12.20 6.72
N TYR A 93 -1.47 13.22 6.38
CA TYR A 93 -0.45 13.18 5.34
C TYR A 93 0.97 12.97 5.87
N ALA A 94 1.17 12.93 7.18
CA ALA A 94 2.46 12.69 7.81
C ALA A 94 2.76 11.18 7.89
N GLY A 95 4.03 10.81 7.78
CA GLY A 95 4.48 9.41 7.86
C GLY A 95 4.08 8.53 6.67
N VAL A 96 3.26 9.03 5.76
CA VAL A 96 2.73 8.31 4.59
C VAL A 96 3.35 8.78 3.28
N LEU A 97 3.31 7.92 2.27
CA LEU A 97 3.81 8.20 0.94
C LEU A 97 2.71 8.00 -0.11
N TYR A 98 1.85 9.00 -0.27
CA TYR A 98 0.90 9.04 -1.37
C TYR A 98 1.44 9.84 -2.55
N ALA A 99 0.83 9.68 -3.73
CA ALA A 99 1.14 10.47 -4.91
C ALA A 99 1.25 11.98 -4.64
N ARG A 100 0.39 12.55 -3.78
CA ARG A 100 0.47 13.97 -3.42
C ARG A 100 1.71 14.32 -2.60
N ASN A 101 2.15 13.44 -1.69
CA ASN A 101 3.44 13.60 -0.99
C ASN A 101 4.61 13.58 -1.98
N ILE A 102 4.56 12.68 -2.97
CA ILE A 102 5.57 12.59 -4.03
C ILE A 102 5.58 13.87 -4.89
N THR A 103 4.42 14.33 -5.37
CA THR A 103 4.37 15.51 -6.24
C THR A 103 4.82 16.78 -5.52
N VAL A 104 4.40 17.01 -4.26
CA VAL A 104 4.88 18.19 -3.50
C VAL A 104 6.36 18.11 -3.17
N ALA A 105 6.93 16.91 -2.98
CA ALA A 105 8.37 16.73 -2.82
C ALA A 105 9.13 17.08 -4.10
N LEU A 106 8.65 16.64 -5.27
CA LEU A 106 9.22 17.01 -6.57
C LEU A 106 9.16 18.53 -6.81
N LEU A 107 8.02 19.17 -6.55
CA LEU A 107 7.89 20.63 -6.66
C LEU A 107 8.82 21.37 -5.68
N SER A 108 8.98 20.84 -4.46
CA SER A 108 9.92 21.37 -3.46
C SER A 108 11.37 21.27 -3.93
N LEU A 109 11.77 20.16 -4.56
CA LEU A 109 13.09 20.02 -5.18
C LEU A 109 13.32 21.06 -6.29
N ILE A 110 12.31 21.35 -7.11
CA ILE A 110 12.40 22.40 -8.13
C ILE A 110 12.65 23.76 -7.47
N VAL A 111 11.96 24.08 -6.38
CA VAL A 111 12.20 25.32 -5.61
C VAL A 111 13.61 25.36 -5.04
N CYS A 112 14.11 24.26 -4.46
CA CYS A 112 15.48 24.15 -3.95
C CYS A 112 16.54 24.41 -5.03
N VAL A 113 16.42 23.71 -6.16
CA VAL A 113 17.36 23.84 -7.28
C VAL A 113 17.29 25.23 -7.88
N GLY A 114 16.09 25.78 -8.07
CA GLY A 114 15.88 27.14 -8.55
C GLY A 114 16.46 28.20 -7.62
N ALA A 115 16.40 27.96 -6.31
CA ALA A 115 16.92 28.84 -5.28
C ALA A 115 18.45 28.84 -5.12
N THR A 116 19.10 27.75 -5.52
CA THR A 116 20.53 27.54 -5.25
C THR A 116 21.39 28.00 -6.42
N ASP A 117 22.06 29.15 -6.30
CA ASP A 117 22.90 29.70 -7.39
C ASP A 117 24.02 28.75 -7.85
N ALA A 118 24.57 27.94 -6.95
CA ALA A 118 25.61 26.96 -7.29
C ALA A 118 25.14 25.90 -8.31
N CYS A 119 23.84 25.62 -8.40
CA CYS A 119 23.23 24.74 -9.40
C CYS A 119 23.21 25.38 -10.80
N TRP A 120 23.42 26.69 -10.91
CA TRP A 120 23.33 27.44 -12.17
C TRP A 120 24.63 28.15 -12.57
N SER A 121 25.71 27.91 -11.82
CA SER A 121 26.96 28.66 -11.96
C SER A 121 27.77 28.33 -13.21
N THR A 122 27.70 27.09 -13.70
CA THR A 122 28.39 26.63 -14.91
C THR A 122 27.39 26.14 -15.94
N GLU A 123 27.76 26.18 -17.22
CA GLU A 123 26.88 25.73 -18.30
C GLU A 123 26.40 24.28 -18.12
N ARG A 124 27.32 23.36 -17.76
CA ARG A 124 26.96 21.97 -17.46
C ARG A 124 25.95 21.87 -16.33
N ARG A 125 26.13 22.63 -15.25
CA ARG A 125 25.20 22.62 -14.11
C ARG A 125 23.85 23.21 -14.50
N ARG A 126 23.82 24.32 -15.26
CA ARG A 126 22.58 24.89 -15.82
C ARG A 126 21.83 23.88 -16.67
N LEU A 127 22.52 23.16 -17.56
CA LEU A 127 21.90 22.10 -18.38
C LEU A 127 21.27 21.03 -17.50
N LEU A 128 22.03 20.46 -16.56
CA LEU A 128 21.56 19.39 -15.68
C LEU A 128 20.42 19.84 -14.79
N SER A 129 20.49 21.04 -14.22
CA SER A 129 19.41 21.61 -13.39
C SER A 129 18.16 21.91 -14.21
N ALA A 130 18.30 22.41 -15.45
CA ALA A 130 17.17 22.62 -16.34
C ALA A 130 16.49 21.29 -16.72
N ILE A 131 17.27 20.26 -17.07
CA ILE A 131 16.73 18.93 -17.37
C ILE A 131 16.05 18.35 -16.14
N ALA A 132 16.71 18.34 -14.99
CA ALA A 132 16.17 17.77 -13.75
C ALA A 132 14.87 18.46 -13.33
N CYS A 133 14.83 19.80 -13.28
CA CYS A 133 13.62 20.54 -12.92
C CYS A 133 12.48 20.32 -13.92
N GLY A 134 12.79 20.28 -15.23
CA GLY A 134 11.80 19.96 -16.26
C GLY A 134 11.22 18.56 -16.05
N VAL A 135 12.07 17.54 -15.96
CA VAL A 135 11.64 16.14 -15.74
C VAL A 135 10.82 16.01 -14.46
N PHE A 136 11.24 16.61 -13.34
CA PHE A 136 10.47 16.58 -12.08
C PHE A 136 9.09 17.21 -12.23
N ALA A 137 8.95 18.32 -12.95
CA ALA A 137 7.65 18.92 -13.21
C ALA A 137 6.77 18.01 -14.09
N GLY A 138 7.34 17.44 -15.15
CA GLY A 138 6.66 16.50 -16.03
C GLY A 138 6.16 15.24 -15.29
N LEU A 139 7.03 14.64 -14.47
CA LEU A 139 6.70 13.48 -13.64
C LEU A 139 5.64 13.82 -12.57
N ALA A 140 5.69 15.02 -11.98
CA ALA A 140 4.68 15.43 -11.01
C ALA A 140 3.28 15.51 -11.65
N VAL A 141 3.17 16.11 -12.83
CA VAL A 141 1.91 16.21 -13.59
C VAL A 141 1.46 14.85 -14.14
N GLN A 142 2.39 14.02 -14.60
CA GLN A 142 2.09 12.66 -15.02
C GLN A 142 1.49 11.85 -13.86
N THR A 143 2.07 11.97 -12.66
CA THR A 143 1.61 11.30 -11.44
C THR A 143 0.20 11.76 -11.06
N LEU A 144 -0.06 13.06 -11.11
CA LEU A 144 -1.37 13.63 -10.84
C LEU A 144 -1.64 14.79 -11.81
N LEU A 145 -2.60 14.62 -12.71
CA LEU A 145 -2.90 15.62 -13.74
C LEU A 145 -3.24 16.99 -13.14
N THR A 146 -3.96 17.01 -12.02
CA THR A 146 -4.32 18.24 -11.30
C THR A 146 -3.10 18.98 -10.73
N THR A 147 -1.95 18.32 -10.53
CA THR A 147 -0.71 19.00 -10.14
C THR A 147 -0.20 19.95 -11.24
N ALA A 148 -0.74 19.91 -12.46
CA ALA A 148 -0.45 20.89 -13.51
C ALA A 148 -0.65 22.34 -13.04
N PHE A 149 -1.62 22.62 -12.16
CA PHE A 149 -1.85 23.96 -11.63
C PHE A 149 -0.67 24.42 -10.75
N ALA A 150 -0.33 23.65 -9.72
CA ALA A 150 0.77 23.98 -8.81
C ALA A 150 2.13 23.95 -9.53
N GLY A 151 2.35 22.94 -10.36
CA GLY A 151 3.56 22.79 -11.18
C GLY A 151 3.78 23.97 -12.13
N SER A 152 2.73 24.49 -12.76
CA SER A 152 2.83 25.67 -13.62
C SER A 152 3.30 26.90 -12.87
N VAL A 153 2.80 27.15 -11.65
CA VAL A 153 3.24 28.30 -10.84
C VAL A 153 4.72 28.17 -10.46
N VAL A 154 5.15 27.00 -10.00
CA VAL A 154 6.54 26.73 -9.65
C VAL A 154 7.46 26.88 -10.87
N MET A 155 7.05 26.37 -12.02
CA MET A 155 7.81 26.47 -13.27
C MET A 155 7.86 27.89 -13.82
N LEU A 156 6.78 28.66 -13.75
CA LEU A 156 6.77 30.07 -14.14
C LEU A 156 7.76 30.89 -13.30
N TRP A 157 7.80 30.65 -11.98
CA TRP A 157 8.80 31.27 -11.12
C TRP A 157 10.23 30.86 -11.51
N LEU A 158 10.46 29.58 -11.80
CA LEU A 158 11.78 29.10 -12.21
C LEU A 158 12.21 29.70 -13.54
N VAL A 159 11.31 29.78 -14.53
CA VAL A 159 11.54 30.42 -15.83
C VAL A 159 11.83 31.90 -15.66
N TRP A 160 11.06 32.60 -14.82
CA TRP A 160 11.32 34.00 -14.50
C TRP A 160 12.73 34.21 -13.93
N ARG A 161 13.14 33.35 -12.99
CA ARG A 161 14.42 33.48 -12.28
C ARG A 161 15.63 33.03 -13.10
N ARG A 162 15.51 31.92 -13.85
CA ARG A 162 16.65 31.23 -14.50
C ARG A 162 16.50 31.10 -16.02
N GLY A 163 15.30 31.26 -16.56
CA GLY A 163 14.96 30.99 -17.96
C GLY A 163 15.66 31.88 -18.98
N ARG A 164 16.12 33.07 -18.57
CA ARG A 164 16.90 33.99 -19.42
C ARG A 164 18.37 33.57 -19.62
N SER A 165 18.87 32.64 -18.79
CA SER A 165 20.20 32.09 -18.99
C SER A 165 20.24 31.24 -20.26
N VAL A 166 21.43 31.05 -20.81
CA VAL A 166 21.64 30.23 -22.01
C VAL A 166 22.37 28.94 -21.64
N VAL A 167 21.93 27.85 -22.28
CA VAL A 167 22.55 26.52 -22.24
C VAL A 167 22.83 26.09 -23.68
N GLY A 168 24.10 26.01 -24.07
CA GLY A 168 24.51 25.87 -25.46
C GLY A 168 23.97 27.03 -26.31
N ARG A 169 23.10 26.70 -27.26
CA ARG A 169 22.43 27.66 -28.16
C ARG A 169 20.99 28.01 -27.75
N PHE A 170 20.46 27.35 -26.71
CA PHE A 170 19.05 27.47 -26.35
C PHE A 170 18.88 28.26 -25.05
N PRO A 171 17.85 29.11 -24.95
CA PRO A 171 17.41 29.63 -23.66
C PRO A 171 17.06 28.49 -22.70
N THR A 172 17.42 28.63 -21.43
CA THR A 172 17.15 27.61 -20.39
C THR A 172 15.68 27.21 -20.33
N TRP A 173 14.74 28.13 -20.57
CA TRP A 173 13.32 27.82 -20.55
C TRP A 173 12.89 26.82 -21.63
N VAL A 174 13.55 26.81 -22.78
CA VAL A 174 13.28 25.83 -23.85
C VAL A 174 13.66 24.42 -23.37
N VAL A 175 14.82 24.30 -22.72
CA VAL A 175 15.30 23.03 -22.15
C VAL A 175 14.36 22.56 -21.03
N LEU A 176 13.91 23.46 -20.16
CA LEU A 176 12.94 23.16 -19.10
C LEU A 176 11.64 22.58 -19.67
N VAL A 177 11.06 23.23 -20.70
CA VAL A 177 9.81 22.79 -21.33
C VAL A 177 10.00 21.45 -22.04
N ALA A 178 11.07 21.29 -22.81
CA ALA A 178 11.35 20.04 -23.52
C ALA A 178 11.56 18.87 -22.54
N ALA A 179 12.32 19.08 -21.47
CA ALA A 179 12.52 18.07 -20.43
C ALA A 179 11.23 17.77 -19.66
N GLY A 180 10.39 18.78 -19.42
CA GLY A 180 9.06 18.59 -18.83
C GLY A 180 8.11 17.79 -19.72
N ALA A 181 8.11 18.04 -21.02
CA ALA A 181 7.36 17.23 -21.97
C ALA A 181 7.84 15.77 -21.96
N ILE A 182 9.16 15.53 -21.94
CA ILE A 182 9.74 14.18 -21.82
C ILE A 182 9.28 13.50 -20.52
N GLY A 183 9.34 14.19 -19.39
CA GLY A 183 8.87 13.66 -18.11
C GLY A 183 7.36 13.37 -18.10
N LEU A 184 6.55 14.17 -18.78
CA LEU A 184 5.10 13.98 -18.87
C LEU A 184 4.74 12.78 -19.76
N VAL A 185 5.38 12.63 -20.91
CA VAL A 185 5.06 11.57 -21.88
C VAL A 185 5.75 10.25 -21.62
N SER A 186 6.69 10.18 -20.67
CA SER A 186 7.49 8.97 -20.41
C SER A 186 6.64 7.73 -20.12
N ALA A 187 5.59 7.85 -19.30
CA ALA A 187 4.67 6.75 -19.01
C ALA A 187 3.80 6.39 -20.21
N PRO A 188 3.06 7.32 -20.86
CA PRO A 188 2.34 7.01 -22.09
C PRO A 188 3.20 6.28 -23.13
N VAL A 189 4.43 6.75 -23.37
CA VAL A 189 5.36 6.14 -24.32
C VAL A 189 5.79 4.74 -23.85
N TRP A 190 6.06 4.55 -22.56
CA TRP A 190 6.40 3.24 -22.00
C TRP A 190 5.29 2.22 -22.21
N TYR A 191 4.04 2.57 -21.88
CA TYR A 191 2.87 1.69 -22.08
C TYR A 191 2.62 1.40 -23.56
N LEU A 192 2.76 2.42 -24.42
CA LEU A 192 2.64 2.25 -25.87
C LEU A 192 3.67 1.24 -26.43
N LEU A 193 4.94 1.36 -26.03
CA LEU A 193 6.01 0.47 -26.49
C LEU A 193 5.82 -0.99 -26.04
N ARG A 194 5.01 -1.21 -24.99
CA ARG A 194 4.66 -2.53 -24.47
C ARG A 194 3.37 -3.11 -25.04
N GLY A 195 2.66 -2.37 -25.89
CA GLY A 195 1.34 -2.78 -26.39
C GLY A 195 0.20 -2.63 -25.36
N ALA A 196 0.44 -1.98 -24.22
CA ALA A 196 -0.54 -1.80 -23.14
C ALA A 196 -1.10 -0.36 -23.10
N TRP A 197 -1.32 0.23 -24.29
CA TRP A 197 -1.82 1.60 -24.40
C TRP A 197 -3.26 1.75 -23.88
N GLY A 198 -4.12 0.76 -24.14
CA GLY A 198 -5.51 0.72 -23.66
C GLY A 198 -5.58 0.88 -22.14
N ASP A 199 -4.91 -0.02 -21.42
CA ASP A 199 -4.77 0.00 -19.95
C ASP A 199 -4.37 1.36 -19.39
N PHE A 200 -3.40 2.03 -20.03
CA PHE A 200 -2.96 3.35 -19.60
C PHE A 200 -4.08 4.40 -19.75
N ILE A 201 -4.77 4.41 -20.89
CA ILE A 201 -5.87 5.35 -21.15
C ILE A 201 -7.07 5.05 -20.25
N ASP A 202 -7.39 3.78 -20.03
CA ASP A 202 -8.50 3.37 -19.20
C ASP A 202 -8.32 3.83 -17.75
N GLY A 203 -7.12 3.62 -17.19
CA GLY A 203 -6.79 4.08 -15.83
C GLY A 203 -6.59 5.59 -15.71
N TRP A 204 -5.85 6.21 -16.65
CA TRP A 204 -5.47 7.62 -16.55
C TRP A 204 -6.59 8.59 -16.96
N TRP A 205 -7.47 8.18 -17.88
CA TRP A 205 -8.51 9.05 -18.44
C TRP A 205 -9.94 8.51 -18.29
N VAL A 206 -10.23 7.29 -18.75
CA VAL A 206 -11.62 6.78 -18.82
C VAL A 206 -12.21 6.63 -17.41
N TYR A 207 -11.48 6.02 -16.48
CA TYR A 207 -11.96 5.87 -15.11
C TYR A 207 -12.09 7.22 -14.39
N ALA A 208 -11.17 8.16 -14.64
CA ALA A 208 -11.30 9.52 -14.09
C ALA A 208 -12.56 10.23 -14.61
N ARG A 209 -12.96 9.96 -15.85
CA ARG A 209 -14.22 10.42 -16.42
C ARG A 209 -15.42 9.73 -15.77
N PHE A 210 -15.41 8.41 -15.61
CA PHE A 210 -16.50 7.68 -14.92
C PHE A 210 -16.74 8.25 -13.52
N MET A 211 -15.68 8.53 -12.76
CA MET A 211 -15.77 9.20 -11.46
C MET A 211 -16.46 10.57 -11.54
N SER A 212 -16.13 11.37 -12.56
CA SER A 212 -16.75 12.68 -12.77
C SER A 212 -18.21 12.57 -13.17
N ASP A 213 -18.55 11.66 -14.08
CA ASP A 213 -19.90 11.47 -14.62
C ASP A 213 -20.84 10.85 -13.56
N ALA A 214 -20.34 9.88 -12.77
CA ALA A 214 -21.12 9.19 -11.75
C ALA A 214 -21.46 10.06 -10.54
N THR A 215 -20.61 11.02 -10.20
CA THR A 215 -20.89 11.97 -9.11
C THR A 215 -21.83 13.10 -9.53
N ASP A 216 -22.02 13.32 -10.83
CA ASP A 216 -22.92 14.32 -11.44
C ASP A 216 -22.78 15.74 -10.86
N ARG A 217 -21.58 16.08 -10.36
CA ARG A 217 -21.34 17.38 -9.72
C ARG A 217 -20.95 18.42 -10.77
N SER A 218 -21.76 19.47 -10.89
CA SER A 218 -21.37 20.67 -11.64
C SER A 218 -20.08 21.29 -11.09
N LEU A 219 -19.35 22.05 -11.92
CA LEU A 219 -18.14 22.76 -11.49
C LEU A 219 -18.40 23.66 -10.26
N THR A 220 -19.55 24.35 -10.22
CA THR A 220 -19.96 25.16 -9.07
C THR A 220 -20.20 24.31 -7.84
N GLY A 221 -20.83 23.15 -7.98
CA GLY A 221 -21.01 22.18 -6.89
C GLY A 221 -19.68 21.67 -6.35
N GLN A 222 -18.69 21.41 -7.22
CA GLN A 222 -17.35 21.00 -6.81
C GLN A 222 -16.62 22.10 -6.04
N VAL A 223 -16.71 23.35 -6.49
CA VAL A 223 -16.14 24.50 -5.79
C VAL A 223 -16.78 24.68 -4.41
N SER A 224 -18.11 24.54 -4.31
CA SER A 224 -18.81 24.61 -3.01
C SER A 224 -18.33 23.51 -2.08
N LEU A 225 -18.31 22.26 -2.55
CA LEU A 225 -17.87 21.12 -1.75
C LEU A 225 -16.42 21.28 -1.29
N GLY A 226 -15.51 21.68 -2.20
CA GLY A 226 -14.11 21.87 -1.84
C GLY A 226 -13.89 23.04 -0.89
N TRP A 227 -14.74 24.07 -0.94
CA TRP A 227 -14.76 25.13 0.08
C TRP A 227 -15.21 24.59 1.44
N ASP A 228 -16.29 23.83 1.49
CA ASP A 228 -16.85 23.27 2.72
C ASP A 228 -15.86 22.30 3.38
N THR A 229 -15.26 21.40 2.62
CA THR A 229 -14.21 20.48 3.11
C THR A 229 -12.98 21.24 3.60
N MET A 230 -12.54 22.27 2.87
CA MET A 230 -11.39 23.08 3.30
C MET A 230 -11.69 23.80 4.62
N PHE A 231 -12.91 24.34 4.77
CA PHE A 231 -13.34 24.98 6.00
C PHE A 231 -13.39 23.99 7.17
N GLU A 232 -13.96 22.81 6.97
CA GLU A 232 -14.00 21.74 7.97
C GLU A 232 -12.59 21.34 8.41
N TYR A 233 -11.69 21.08 7.45
CA TYR A 233 -10.29 20.74 7.73
C TYR A 233 -9.55 21.82 8.54
N TYR A 234 -9.73 23.10 8.19
CA TYR A 234 -9.07 24.21 8.88
C TYR A 234 -9.75 24.62 10.19
N ARG A 235 -11.01 24.27 10.41
CA ARG A 235 -11.69 24.47 11.69
C ARG A 235 -10.99 23.70 12.81
N GLU A 236 -10.46 22.53 12.50
CA GLU A 236 -9.67 21.71 13.42
C GLU A 236 -8.22 22.22 13.57
N ARG A 237 -7.75 23.08 12.66
CA ARG A 237 -6.36 23.55 12.55
C ARG A 237 -6.28 25.08 12.40
N PRO A 238 -6.81 25.84 13.38
CA PRO A 238 -6.93 27.30 13.29
C PRO A 238 -5.57 28.02 13.12
N GLU A 239 -4.49 27.42 13.61
CA GLU A 239 -3.13 27.92 13.45
C GLU A 239 -2.72 28.08 11.99
N VAL A 240 -3.18 27.18 11.10
CA VAL A 240 -2.89 27.29 9.67
C VAL A 240 -3.58 28.51 9.07
N VAL A 241 -4.83 28.76 9.44
CA VAL A 241 -5.58 29.95 8.99
C VAL A 241 -4.87 31.22 9.43
N VAL A 242 -4.40 31.27 10.68
CA VAL A 242 -3.64 32.40 11.21
C VAL A 242 -2.37 32.64 10.39
N ILE A 243 -1.62 31.59 10.03
CA ILE A 243 -0.42 31.71 9.18
C ILE A 243 -0.77 32.34 7.83
N VAL A 244 -1.80 31.83 7.16
CA VAL A 244 -2.23 32.34 5.84
C VAL A 244 -2.66 33.81 5.93
N VAL A 245 -3.49 34.16 6.91
CA VAL A 245 -3.97 35.54 7.11
C VAL A 245 -2.82 36.49 7.44
N VAL A 246 -1.94 36.13 8.37
CA VAL A 246 -0.76 36.93 8.72
C VAL A 246 0.15 37.09 7.52
N TRP A 247 0.38 36.03 6.75
CA TRP A 247 1.18 36.09 5.53
C TRP A 247 0.57 37.05 4.49
N CYS A 248 -0.74 36.99 4.28
CA CYS A 248 -1.47 37.90 3.39
C CYS A 248 -1.33 39.36 3.84
N VAL A 249 -1.61 39.65 5.12
CA VAL A 249 -1.52 41.02 5.69
C VAL A 249 -0.08 41.55 5.57
N VAL A 250 0.93 40.77 5.99
CA VAL A 250 2.33 41.17 5.90
C VAL A 250 2.77 41.35 4.44
N THR A 251 2.19 40.62 3.49
CA THR A 251 2.43 40.79 2.05
C THR A 251 1.86 42.08 1.51
N LEU A 252 0.60 42.36 1.80
CA LEU A 252 -0.04 43.61 1.37
C LEU A 252 0.66 44.83 1.96
N VAL A 253 0.92 44.83 3.27
CA VAL A 253 1.56 45.95 3.98
C VAL A 253 2.98 46.21 3.50
N ARG A 254 3.76 45.16 3.18
CA ARG A 254 5.16 45.30 2.78
C ARG A 254 5.38 45.36 1.28
N TRP A 255 4.37 45.10 0.43
CA TRP A 255 4.52 44.89 -1.01
C TRP A 255 5.44 45.89 -1.72
N HIS A 256 5.18 47.19 -1.50
CA HIS A 256 5.95 48.27 -2.12
C HIS A 256 7.40 48.37 -1.64
N ARG A 257 7.71 47.81 -0.47
CA ARG A 257 9.06 47.78 0.13
C ARG A 257 9.85 46.52 -0.21
N LEU A 258 9.23 45.53 -0.84
CA LEU A 258 9.89 44.31 -1.28
C LEU A 258 10.65 44.57 -2.59
N ASP A 259 11.83 43.97 -2.71
CA ASP A 259 12.55 43.90 -3.99
C ASP A 259 11.88 42.91 -4.96
N THR A 260 12.37 42.86 -6.19
CA THR A 260 11.79 42.02 -7.24
C THR A 260 11.85 40.53 -6.91
N GLU A 261 12.93 40.06 -6.27
CA GLU A 261 13.08 38.64 -5.91
C GLU A 261 12.13 38.25 -4.77
N GLN A 262 11.99 39.11 -3.76
CA GLN A 262 11.06 38.94 -2.66
C GLN A 262 9.60 38.97 -3.13
N ARG A 263 9.25 39.85 -4.08
CA ARG A 263 7.92 39.86 -4.70
C ARG A 263 7.68 38.57 -5.48
N ALA A 264 8.64 38.14 -6.30
CA ALA A 264 8.52 36.89 -7.05
C ALA A 264 8.40 35.66 -6.14
N LEU A 265 9.14 35.62 -5.02
CA LEU A 265 9.00 34.57 -4.02
C LEU A 265 7.60 34.54 -3.38
N ARG A 266 7.03 35.71 -3.06
CA ARG A 266 5.67 35.76 -2.49
C ARG A 266 4.59 35.40 -3.51
N LEU A 267 4.77 35.79 -4.77
CA LEU A 267 3.90 35.35 -5.86
C LEU A 267 3.99 33.84 -6.08
N LEU A 268 5.19 33.25 -6.00
CA LEU A 268 5.37 31.79 -6.03
C LEU A 268 4.58 31.14 -4.90
N VAL A 269 4.80 31.55 -3.65
CA VAL A 269 4.21 30.89 -2.48
C VAL A 269 2.68 31.06 -2.45
N GLY A 270 2.17 32.27 -2.68
CA GLY A 270 0.73 32.53 -2.73
C GLY A 270 0.06 31.89 -3.94
N GLY A 271 0.70 31.94 -5.11
CA GLY A 271 0.21 31.29 -6.32
C GLY A 271 0.20 29.77 -6.19
N TRP A 272 1.22 29.18 -5.55
CA TRP A 272 1.26 27.74 -5.28
C TRP A 272 0.12 27.34 -4.34
N PHE A 273 -0.13 28.09 -3.26
CA PHE A 273 -1.27 27.84 -2.38
C PHE A 273 -2.62 27.89 -3.13
N ALA A 274 -2.85 28.94 -3.93
CA ALA A 274 -4.08 29.07 -4.71
C ALA A 274 -4.23 27.94 -5.75
N ALA A 275 -3.14 27.57 -6.42
CA ALA A 275 -3.13 26.49 -7.39
C ALA A 275 -3.33 25.12 -6.75
N ALA A 276 -2.79 24.89 -5.55
CA ALA A 276 -3.01 23.67 -4.77
C ALA A 276 -4.47 23.54 -4.31
N TRP A 277 -5.14 24.67 -4.02
CA TRP A 277 -6.58 24.67 -3.73
C TRP A 277 -7.39 24.27 -4.97
N VAL A 278 -7.08 24.84 -6.14
CA VAL A 278 -7.70 24.44 -7.41
C VAL A 278 -7.45 22.96 -7.71
N GLU A 279 -6.23 22.47 -7.48
CA GLU A 279 -5.89 21.06 -7.60
C GLU A 279 -6.75 20.17 -6.69
N LEU A 280 -6.97 20.55 -5.43
CA LEU A 280 -7.81 19.80 -4.51
C LEU A 280 -9.28 19.77 -4.99
N VAL A 281 -9.83 20.93 -5.36
CA VAL A 281 -11.21 21.07 -5.83
C VAL A 281 -11.47 20.22 -7.09
N LEU A 282 -10.60 20.34 -8.09
CA LEU A 282 -10.76 19.64 -9.36
C LEU A 282 -10.42 18.15 -9.28
N SER A 283 -9.76 17.70 -8.21
CA SER A 283 -9.54 16.28 -7.99
C SER A 283 -10.80 15.53 -7.56
N GLN A 284 -11.87 16.24 -7.18
CA GLN A 284 -13.18 15.71 -6.76
C GLN A 284 -13.15 14.70 -5.60
N ARG A 285 -11.99 14.51 -4.96
CA ARG A 285 -11.80 13.59 -3.85
C ARG A 285 -11.27 14.37 -2.65
N TYR A 286 -11.89 14.14 -1.51
CA TYR A 286 -11.67 14.91 -0.30
C TYR A 286 -11.37 13.96 0.85
N SER A 287 -10.16 13.40 0.84
CA SER A 287 -9.62 12.67 1.98
C SER A 287 -8.58 13.55 2.66
N SER A 288 -8.52 13.48 3.99
CA SER A 288 -7.66 14.35 4.79
C SER A 288 -6.15 14.24 4.45
N HIS A 289 -5.69 13.07 4.02
CA HIS A 289 -4.31 12.88 3.53
C HIS A 289 -3.98 13.67 2.24
N TYR A 290 -4.98 14.18 1.51
CA TYR A 290 -4.75 15.03 0.33
C TYR A 290 -4.33 16.45 0.67
N PHE A 291 -4.53 16.89 1.92
CA PHE A 291 -4.18 18.26 2.33
C PHE A 291 -2.67 18.53 2.36
N SER A 292 -1.82 17.53 2.08
CA SER A 292 -0.38 17.74 1.82
C SER A 292 -0.13 18.81 0.75
N VAL A 293 -0.96 18.89 -0.30
CA VAL A 293 -0.82 19.90 -1.37
C VAL A 293 -1.03 21.33 -0.87
N LEU A 294 -1.84 21.53 0.18
CA LEU A 294 -2.05 22.83 0.84
C LEU A 294 -1.09 23.07 2.00
N ALA A 295 -0.70 22.01 2.72
CA ALA A 295 0.19 22.09 3.86
C ALA A 295 1.59 22.58 3.45
N VAL A 296 2.13 22.08 2.34
CA VAL A 296 3.47 22.49 1.85
C VAL A 296 3.55 23.99 1.51
N PRO A 297 2.70 24.57 0.66
CA PRO A 297 2.77 26.02 0.39
C PRO A 297 2.44 26.86 1.63
N THR A 298 1.58 26.39 2.54
CA THR A 298 1.36 27.04 3.85
C THR A 298 2.66 27.07 4.68
N LEU A 299 3.38 25.96 4.73
CA LEU A 299 4.69 25.90 5.38
C LEU A 299 5.69 26.86 4.69
N MET A 300 5.64 27.00 3.37
CA MET A 300 6.46 28.00 2.66
C MET A 300 6.04 29.44 3.03
N MET A 301 4.76 29.71 3.32
CA MET A 301 4.32 31.00 3.86
C MET A 301 4.92 31.24 5.26
N LEU A 302 4.88 30.23 6.13
CA LEU A 302 5.52 30.30 7.44
C LEU A 302 7.03 30.53 7.32
N ALA A 303 7.71 29.79 6.44
CA ALA A 303 9.13 29.97 6.14
C ALA A 303 9.45 31.39 5.67
N ASN A 304 8.60 31.94 4.80
CA ASN A 304 8.73 33.30 4.32
C ASN A 304 8.55 34.33 5.46
N LEU A 305 7.55 34.16 6.31
CA LEU A 305 7.31 35.02 7.48
C LEU A 305 8.48 34.98 8.47
N VAL A 306 8.90 33.77 8.87
CA VAL A 306 10.00 33.56 9.82
C VAL A 306 11.30 34.13 9.27
N GLY A 307 11.62 33.86 8.01
CA GLY A 307 12.80 34.44 7.37
C GLY A 307 12.76 35.97 7.33
N ALA A 308 11.61 36.55 6.97
CA ALA A 308 11.46 38.01 6.93
C ALA A 308 11.50 38.68 8.31
N ALA A 309 11.01 38.01 9.36
CA ALA A 309 11.04 38.49 10.74
C ALA A 309 12.46 38.41 11.33
N THR A 310 13.19 37.35 11.01
CA THR A 310 14.53 37.08 11.53
C THR A 310 15.66 37.70 10.69
N ALA A 311 15.34 38.33 9.55
CA ALA A 311 16.34 38.95 8.67
C ALA A 311 17.22 40.00 9.35
N ARG A 312 16.75 40.62 10.44
CA ARG A 312 17.56 41.56 11.25
C ARG A 312 18.65 40.87 12.06
N LEU A 313 18.46 39.61 12.47
CA LEU A 313 19.46 38.83 13.23
C LEU A 313 20.74 38.57 12.42
N VAL A 314 20.68 38.70 11.09
CA VAL A 314 21.85 38.59 10.19
C VAL A 314 22.68 39.88 10.18
N ARG A 315 22.10 41.03 10.55
CA ARG A 315 22.76 42.34 10.47
C ARG A 315 23.63 42.67 11.68
N ASP A 316 23.44 42.00 12.81
CA ASP A 316 24.02 42.38 14.11
C ASP A 316 25.24 41.52 14.56
N GLY A 317 25.99 40.93 13.62
CA GLY A 317 27.28 40.24 13.91
C GLY A 317 27.22 38.70 13.84
N PRO A 318 28.35 38.00 14.15
CA PRO A 318 28.43 36.55 13.98
C PRO A 318 27.37 35.82 14.82
N PRO A 319 26.87 34.67 14.34
CA PRO A 319 25.82 33.94 15.03
C PRO A 319 26.28 33.57 16.43
N ARG A 320 25.55 34.04 17.44
CA ARG A 320 25.76 33.64 18.84
C ARG A 320 25.69 32.11 18.90
N ALA A 321 26.55 31.46 19.69
CA ALA A 321 26.55 30.00 19.86
C ALA A 321 25.15 29.41 20.15
N VAL A 322 24.29 30.20 20.82
CA VAL A 322 22.88 29.90 21.08
C VAL A 322 22.07 29.60 19.80
N LEU A 323 22.37 30.24 18.67
CA LEU A 323 21.68 30.00 17.40
C LEU A 323 21.99 28.60 16.82
N ALA A 324 23.15 28.01 17.15
CA ALA A 324 23.50 26.66 16.71
C ALA A 324 22.58 25.58 17.33
N PHE A 325 21.97 25.88 18.47
CA PHE A 325 21.03 24.97 19.16
C PHE A 325 19.58 25.11 18.67
N LEU A 326 19.27 26.09 17.82
CA LEU A 326 17.90 26.30 17.33
C LEU A 326 17.31 25.07 16.62
N PRO A 327 18.05 24.30 15.80
CA PRO A 327 17.48 23.10 15.19
C PRO A 327 17.12 22.03 16.22
N ALA A 328 17.97 21.79 17.21
CA ALA A 328 17.67 20.84 18.28
C ALA A 328 16.46 21.29 19.11
N LEU A 329 16.39 22.59 19.44
CA LEU A 329 15.24 23.16 20.14
C LEU A 329 13.97 23.04 19.30
N ALA A 330 14.04 23.30 17.99
CA ALA A 330 12.90 23.18 17.09
C ALA A 330 12.40 21.73 16.98
N ILE A 331 13.27 20.73 16.99
CA ILE A 331 12.88 19.32 17.08
C ILE A 331 12.11 19.07 18.38
N VAL A 332 12.68 19.46 19.52
CA VAL A 332 12.04 19.26 20.84
C VAL A 332 10.67 19.94 20.89
N LEU A 333 10.57 21.20 20.45
CA LEU A 333 9.30 21.92 20.44
C LEU A 333 8.28 21.30 19.46
N SER A 334 8.73 20.86 18.28
CA SER A 334 7.82 20.25 17.29
C SER A 334 7.29 18.90 17.79
N LEU A 335 8.12 18.11 18.46
CA LEU A 335 7.69 16.90 19.15
C LEU A 335 6.62 17.24 20.19
N GLN A 336 6.87 18.21 21.08
CA GLN A 336 5.94 18.59 22.14
C GLN A 336 4.60 19.15 21.62
N ILE A 337 4.59 19.83 20.47
CA ILE A 337 3.39 20.50 19.96
C ILE A 337 2.44 19.52 19.26
N GLY A 338 2.93 18.47 18.60
CA GLY A 338 2.03 17.59 17.85
C GLY A 338 2.64 16.33 17.24
N ALA A 339 3.82 15.89 17.69
CA ALA A 339 4.47 14.69 17.18
C ALA A 339 5.00 13.76 18.30
N LEU A 340 4.66 14.05 19.56
CA LEU A 340 5.15 13.30 20.72
C LEU A 340 4.60 11.88 20.72
N GLU A 341 3.33 11.70 20.37
CA GLU A 341 2.69 10.38 20.35
C GLU A 341 3.30 9.50 19.25
N GLY A 342 3.39 10.00 18.01
CA GLY A 342 4.07 9.28 16.93
C GLY A 342 5.52 8.92 17.27
N PHE A 343 6.27 9.83 17.91
CA PHE A 343 7.63 9.55 18.39
C PHE A 343 7.67 8.50 19.50
N ARG A 344 6.75 8.56 20.47
CA ARG A 344 6.64 7.61 21.58
C ARG A 344 6.34 6.22 21.05
N VAL A 345 5.30 6.07 20.24
CA VAL A 345 4.88 4.80 19.62
C VAL A 345 6.03 4.22 18.78
N GLY A 346 6.71 5.03 17.98
CA GLY A 346 7.86 4.58 17.19
C GLY A 346 9.02 4.11 18.06
N THR A 347 9.34 4.82 19.14
CA THR A 347 10.43 4.47 20.06
C THR A 347 10.11 3.20 20.87
N GLU A 348 8.88 3.07 21.35
CA GLU A 348 8.40 1.85 22.04
C GLU A 348 8.44 0.65 21.10
N SER A 349 8.00 0.82 19.85
CA SER A 349 8.04 -0.24 18.83
C SER A 349 9.48 -0.67 18.53
N MET A 350 10.42 0.26 18.37
CA MET A 350 11.85 -0.04 18.16
C MET A 350 12.51 -0.76 19.35
N TRP A 351 12.01 -0.57 20.57
CA TRP A 351 12.54 -1.25 21.75
C TRP A 351 12.11 -2.71 21.81
N VAL A 352 10.90 -3.01 21.34
CA VAL A 352 10.28 -4.34 21.38
C VAL A 352 10.67 -5.18 20.17
N VAL A 353 10.75 -4.57 18.99
CA VAL A 353 10.95 -5.25 17.70
C VAL A 353 12.41 -5.11 17.27
N ARG A 354 13.11 -6.24 17.09
CA ARG A 354 14.55 -6.25 16.71
C ARG A 354 14.81 -6.63 15.26
N SER A 355 13.81 -7.14 14.54
CA SER A 355 13.89 -7.47 13.12
C SER A 355 12.56 -7.14 12.41
N THR A 356 12.59 -7.09 11.08
CA THR A 356 11.38 -6.91 10.25
C THR A 356 10.45 -8.11 10.38
N GLU A 357 11.00 -9.31 10.49
CA GLU A 357 10.25 -10.56 10.72
C GLU A 357 9.47 -10.53 12.05
N GLN A 358 10.11 -10.14 13.16
CA GLN A 358 9.42 -9.98 14.45
C GLN A 358 8.31 -8.91 14.40
N PHE A 359 8.47 -7.89 13.55
CA PHE A 359 7.41 -6.90 13.34
C PHE A 359 6.20 -7.53 12.65
N THR A 360 6.45 -8.32 11.61
CA THR A 360 5.40 -9.05 10.90
C THR A 360 4.73 -10.05 11.82
N GLU A 361 5.47 -10.92 12.51
CA GLU A 361 4.92 -11.92 13.43
C GLU A 361 4.00 -11.29 14.49
N ARG A 362 4.42 -10.18 15.10
CA ARG A 362 3.61 -9.44 16.08
C ARG A 362 2.35 -8.83 15.47
N ARG A 363 2.41 -8.38 14.21
CA ARG A 363 1.22 -7.90 13.51
C ARG A 363 0.26 -9.06 13.27
N GLU A 364 0.80 -10.19 12.83
CA GLU A 364 0.04 -11.37 12.46
C GLU A 364 -0.58 -12.06 13.67
N SER A 365 0.04 -12.01 14.84
CA SER A 365 -0.55 -12.52 16.09
C SER A 365 -1.88 -11.85 16.47
N GLY A 366 -2.22 -10.72 15.83
CA GLY A 366 -3.50 -10.04 15.98
C GLY A 366 -4.62 -10.61 15.10
N TYR A 367 -4.32 -11.52 14.17
CA TYR A 367 -5.30 -12.15 13.32
C TYR A 367 -6.11 -13.22 14.07
N SER A 368 -7.32 -13.50 13.59
CA SER A 368 -8.14 -14.56 14.16
C SER A 368 -7.55 -15.93 13.81
N GLY A 369 -7.81 -16.93 14.66
CA GLY A 369 -7.42 -18.32 14.37
C GLY A 369 -7.95 -18.80 13.00
N ARG A 370 -9.13 -18.31 12.58
CA ARG A 370 -9.70 -18.55 11.25
C ARG A 370 -8.76 -18.13 10.11
N VAL A 371 -8.23 -16.90 10.16
CA VAL A 371 -7.32 -16.37 9.12
C VAL A 371 -6.03 -17.18 9.09
N HIS A 372 -5.48 -17.52 10.26
CA HIS A 372 -4.29 -18.37 10.34
C HIS A 372 -4.51 -19.76 9.75
N THR A 373 -5.65 -20.40 10.07
CA THR A 373 -5.98 -21.72 9.56
C THR A 373 -6.29 -21.69 8.05
N MET A 374 -6.99 -20.67 7.56
CA MET A 374 -7.25 -20.52 6.12
C MET A 374 -5.97 -20.27 5.33
N ARG A 375 -5.06 -19.45 5.86
CA ARG A 375 -3.73 -19.23 5.28
C ARG A 375 -2.92 -20.54 5.26
N ALA A 376 -2.87 -21.27 6.37
CA ALA A 376 -2.18 -22.55 6.43
C ALA A 376 -2.77 -23.60 5.48
N ALA A 377 -4.09 -23.61 5.30
CA ALA A 377 -4.75 -24.48 4.32
C ALA A 377 -4.32 -24.13 2.89
N LEU A 378 -4.21 -22.84 2.56
CA LEU A 378 -3.69 -22.40 1.27
C LEU A 378 -2.20 -22.73 1.12
N ASP A 379 -1.37 -22.53 2.15
CA ASP A 379 0.06 -22.84 2.14
C ASP A 379 0.33 -24.35 2.01
N ALA A 380 -0.67 -25.20 2.33
CA ALA A 380 -0.60 -26.64 2.12
C ALA A 380 -0.81 -27.08 0.66
N VAL A 381 -1.40 -26.22 -0.18
CA VAL A 381 -1.78 -26.55 -1.57
C VAL A 381 -1.24 -25.57 -2.60
N SER A 382 -0.62 -24.47 -2.16
CA SER A 382 -0.08 -23.40 -3.02
C SER A 382 1.06 -22.68 -2.32
N ASP A 383 1.84 -21.93 -3.10
CA ASP A 383 2.94 -21.13 -2.57
C ASP A 383 2.48 -19.72 -2.20
N GLU A 384 3.33 -19.01 -1.45
CA GLU A 384 3.11 -17.60 -1.14
C GLU A 384 3.04 -16.77 -2.43
N GLN A 385 2.11 -15.81 -2.49
CA GLN A 385 1.86 -14.94 -3.66
C GLN A 385 1.14 -15.61 -4.83
N ASP A 386 0.83 -16.91 -4.76
CA ASP A 386 0.00 -17.54 -5.78
C ASP A 386 -1.36 -16.82 -5.91
N PRO A 387 -1.95 -16.81 -7.12
CA PRO A 387 -3.20 -16.13 -7.36
C PRO A 387 -4.36 -16.86 -6.68
N ILE A 388 -5.23 -16.08 -6.03
CA ILE A 388 -6.56 -16.54 -5.60
C ILE A 388 -7.64 -15.65 -6.22
N LEU A 389 -8.78 -16.26 -6.51
CA LEU A 389 -9.97 -15.52 -6.90
C LEU A 389 -10.70 -15.06 -5.62
N SER A 390 -11.24 -13.84 -5.63
CA SER A 390 -12.09 -13.39 -4.54
C SER A 390 -13.16 -12.40 -5.01
N TRP A 391 -14.37 -12.57 -4.48
CA TRP A 391 -15.44 -11.60 -4.64
C TRP A 391 -15.45 -10.64 -3.44
N THR A 392 -14.78 -9.51 -3.58
CA THR A 392 -14.57 -8.59 -2.46
C THR A 392 -14.69 -7.12 -2.84
N SER A 393 -15.10 -6.30 -1.87
CA SER A 393 -15.00 -4.83 -1.92
C SER A 393 -13.75 -4.32 -1.19
N TYR A 394 -13.03 -5.22 -0.54
CA TYR A 394 -11.89 -4.90 0.31
C TYR A 394 -10.71 -5.84 0.00
N PRO A 395 -9.51 -5.31 -0.30
CA PRO A 395 -8.41 -6.18 -0.72
C PRO A 395 -7.71 -6.86 0.48
N TRP A 396 -8.29 -6.84 1.69
CA TRP A 396 -7.68 -7.39 2.90
C TRP A 396 -7.47 -8.89 2.79
N ILE A 397 -8.39 -9.59 2.13
CA ILE A 397 -8.33 -11.04 1.95
C ILE A 397 -7.01 -11.52 1.32
N TYR A 398 -6.49 -10.80 0.33
CA TYR A 398 -5.20 -11.10 -0.29
C TYR A 398 -4.03 -10.88 0.67
N LEU A 399 -4.10 -9.82 1.49
CA LEU A 399 -3.06 -9.54 2.48
C LEU A 399 -3.09 -10.53 3.65
N ASP A 400 -4.26 -10.86 4.13
CA ASP A 400 -4.44 -11.70 5.30
C ASP A 400 -4.13 -13.17 4.95
N LEU A 401 -4.32 -13.58 3.70
CA LEU A 401 -4.03 -14.93 3.22
C LEU A 401 -2.68 -15.08 2.50
N HIS A 402 -1.88 -14.01 2.40
CA HIS A 402 -0.61 -14.03 1.68
C HIS A 402 -0.74 -14.46 0.21
N ARG A 403 -1.82 -14.06 -0.46
CA ARG A 403 -2.07 -14.35 -1.87
C ARG A 403 -2.12 -13.09 -2.73
N THR A 404 -2.16 -13.27 -4.04
CA THR A 404 -2.39 -12.18 -5.01
C THR A 404 -3.75 -12.34 -5.67
N SER A 405 -4.26 -11.31 -6.35
CA SER A 405 -5.52 -11.42 -7.09
C SER A 405 -5.31 -12.19 -8.38
N ALA A 406 -6.17 -13.18 -8.64
CA ALA A 406 -6.18 -13.93 -9.89
C ALA A 406 -6.50 -13.06 -11.11
N THR A 407 -7.35 -12.05 -10.94
CA THR A 407 -7.75 -11.18 -12.05
C THR A 407 -7.35 -9.74 -11.81
N ARG A 408 -7.41 -8.93 -12.88
CA ARG A 408 -7.21 -7.47 -12.81
C ARG A 408 -8.21 -6.76 -11.93
N TYR A 409 -9.30 -7.42 -11.56
CA TYR A 409 -10.42 -6.87 -10.83
C TYR A 409 -10.33 -7.25 -9.35
N ILE A 410 -9.39 -6.62 -8.64
CA ILE A 410 -9.17 -6.82 -7.19
C ILE A 410 -10.36 -6.38 -6.33
N TRP A 411 -11.31 -5.66 -6.91
CA TRP A 411 -12.60 -5.33 -6.33
C TRP A 411 -13.72 -5.66 -7.30
N LYS A 412 -14.81 -6.20 -6.77
CA LYS A 412 -16.05 -6.42 -7.54
C LYS A 412 -16.60 -5.13 -8.15
N THR A 413 -16.28 -3.98 -7.55
CA THR A 413 -16.78 -2.66 -7.98
C THR A 413 -16.41 -2.34 -9.43
N PHE A 414 -15.27 -2.81 -9.92
CA PHE A 414 -14.86 -2.63 -11.32
C PHE A 414 -15.68 -3.47 -12.30
N LEU A 415 -16.12 -4.65 -11.87
CA LEU A 415 -16.96 -5.55 -12.65
C LEU A 415 -18.41 -5.03 -12.73
N LEU A 416 -18.86 -4.35 -11.66
CA LEU A 416 -20.24 -3.90 -11.49
C LEU A 416 -20.46 -2.41 -11.78
N GLY A 417 -19.40 -1.65 -12.12
CA GLY A 417 -19.50 -0.21 -12.38
C GLY A 417 -19.89 0.59 -11.13
N GLU A 418 -19.48 0.12 -9.94
CA GLU A 418 -19.71 0.82 -8.67
C GLU A 418 -18.66 1.91 -8.47
N ILE A 419 -19.10 3.17 -8.56
CA ILE A 419 -18.21 4.32 -8.43
C ILE A 419 -18.21 4.87 -6.99
N TYR A 420 -17.02 5.01 -6.40
CA TYR A 420 -16.84 5.57 -5.06
C TYR A 420 -17.45 6.99 -4.94
N LEU A 421 -18.36 7.17 -3.97
CA LEU A 421 -19.16 8.39 -3.75
C LEU A 421 -20.05 8.82 -4.94
N GLY A 422 -20.23 7.94 -5.93
CA GLY A 422 -21.06 8.15 -7.11
C GLY A 422 -22.19 7.12 -7.19
N ARG A 423 -22.83 7.07 -8.35
CA ARG A 423 -23.86 6.07 -8.67
C ARG A 423 -23.21 4.80 -9.24
N THR A 424 -23.85 3.66 -9.04
CA THR A 424 -23.55 2.41 -9.75
C THR A 424 -24.29 2.38 -11.09
N SER A 425 -23.62 1.97 -12.16
CA SER A 425 -24.20 1.79 -13.49
C SER A 425 -23.29 0.92 -14.37
N ASP A 426 -23.89 0.10 -15.23
CA ASP A 426 -23.15 -0.66 -16.26
C ASP A 426 -22.39 0.26 -17.22
N ASP A 427 -22.84 1.52 -17.38
CA ASP A 427 -22.13 2.55 -18.16
C ASP A 427 -20.74 2.90 -17.61
N TYR A 428 -20.44 2.49 -16.36
CA TYR A 428 -19.15 2.70 -15.70
C TYR A 428 -18.29 1.43 -15.67
N VAL A 429 -18.68 0.39 -16.39
CA VAL A 429 -17.87 -0.80 -16.64
C VAL A 429 -17.05 -0.56 -17.91
N LEU A 430 -15.74 -0.83 -17.87
CA LEU A 430 -14.88 -0.69 -19.05
C LEU A 430 -15.29 -1.70 -20.14
N ASP A 431 -15.17 -1.32 -21.40
CA ASP A 431 -15.46 -2.20 -22.53
C ASP A 431 -14.57 -3.46 -22.47
N GLY A 432 -15.18 -4.63 -22.70
CA GLY A 432 -14.47 -5.91 -22.64
C GLY A 432 -14.11 -6.39 -21.23
N THR A 433 -14.69 -5.79 -20.18
CA THR A 433 -14.37 -6.16 -18.78
C THR A 433 -14.55 -7.64 -18.48
N TRP A 434 -15.67 -8.23 -18.89
CA TRP A 434 -15.95 -9.65 -18.63
C TRP A 434 -15.10 -10.60 -19.49
N ASP A 435 -14.75 -10.20 -20.71
CA ASP A 435 -13.81 -10.95 -21.55
C ASP A 435 -12.41 -10.96 -20.92
N ASN A 436 -11.93 -9.79 -20.50
CA ASN A 436 -10.66 -9.65 -19.79
C ASN A 436 -10.65 -10.43 -18.45
N PHE A 437 -11.78 -10.46 -17.73
CA PHE A 437 -11.91 -11.24 -16.51
C PHE A 437 -11.76 -12.74 -16.79
N ALA A 438 -12.40 -13.24 -17.85
CA ALA A 438 -12.29 -14.64 -18.25
C ALA A 438 -10.87 -15.00 -18.69
N ASP A 439 -10.25 -14.16 -19.54
CA ASP A 439 -8.87 -14.33 -19.99
C ASP A 439 -7.89 -14.35 -18.81
N ASP A 440 -8.02 -13.40 -17.87
CA ASP A 440 -7.16 -13.35 -16.68
C ASP A 440 -7.33 -14.60 -15.80
N LEU A 441 -8.56 -15.10 -15.66
CA LEU A 441 -8.83 -16.30 -14.87
C LEU A 441 -8.26 -17.57 -15.52
N ASP A 442 -8.27 -17.64 -16.85
CA ASP A 442 -7.63 -18.71 -17.62
C ASP A 442 -6.11 -18.65 -17.52
N ASP A 443 -5.53 -17.46 -17.62
CA ASP A 443 -4.07 -17.26 -17.58
C ASP A 443 -3.49 -17.46 -16.17
N SER A 444 -4.21 -17.05 -15.13
CA SER A 444 -3.75 -17.14 -13.74
C SER A 444 -4.02 -18.49 -13.09
N ASP A 445 -5.01 -19.24 -13.59
CA ASP A 445 -5.40 -20.58 -13.13
C ASP A 445 -5.37 -20.72 -11.59
N PRO A 446 -6.16 -19.90 -10.85
CA PRO A 446 -5.98 -19.77 -9.41
C PRO A 446 -6.39 -21.04 -8.67
N VAL A 447 -5.57 -21.40 -7.70
CA VAL A 447 -5.73 -22.61 -6.88
C VAL A 447 -6.97 -22.57 -5.98
N ALA A 448 -7.43 -21.37 -5.63
CA ALA A 448 -8.49 -21.17 -4.66
C ALA A 448 -9.36 -19.96 -4.97
N TYR A 449 -10.60 -20.05 -4.50
CA TYR A 449 -11.58 -18.99 -4.43
C TYR A 449 -11.98 -18.74 -2.98
N VAL A 450 -11.99 -17.46 -2.57
CA VAL A 450 -12.35 -17.07 -1.20
C VAL A 450 -13.34 -15.92 -1.20
N VAL A 451 -14.41 -16.03 -0.40
CA VAL A 451 -15.45 -15.00 -0.28
C VAL A 451 -15.93 -14.84 1.15
N GLU A 452 -16.29 -13.61 1.52
CA GLU A 452 -16.90 -13.28 2.81
C GLU A 452 -18.43 -13.41 2.71
N THR A 453 -19.08 -14.05 3.69
CA THR A 453 -20.53 -14.28 3.71
C THR A 453 -21.32 -12.97 3.65
N ASP A 454 -20.80 -11.90 4.25
CA ASP A 454 -21.40 -10.56 4.26
C ASP A 454 -21.37 -9.87 2.88
N ASN A 455 -20.66 -10.45 1.91
CA ASN A 455 -20.55 -9.93 0.56
C ASN A 455 -20.83 -11.04 -0.47
N PRO A 456 -22.08 -11.50 -0.60
CA PRO A 456 -22.42 -12.60 -1.49
C PRO A 456 -22.15 -12.26 -2.95
N VAL A 457 -21.83 -13.30 -3.73
CA VAL A 457 -21.72 -13.21 -5.19
C VAL A 457 -23.11 -13.00 -5.78
N ASP A 458 -23.20 -12.15 -6.81
CA ASP A 458 -24.40 -12.08 -7.63
C ASP A 458 -24.39 -13.26 -8.61
N GLU A 459 -25.28 -14.23 -8.37
CA GLU A 459 -25.45 -15.46 -9.17
C GLU A 459 -25.75 -15.20 -10.65
N THR A 460 -26.16 -13.99 -11.02
CA THR A 460 -26.44 -13.63 -12.42
C THR A 460 -25.21 -13.20 -13.22
N THR A 461 -24.06 -13.07 -12.56
CA THR A 461 -22.83 -12.56 -13.17
C THR A 461 -21.97 -13.66 -13.78
N PRO A 462 -21.15 -13.35 -14.82
CA PRO A 462 -20.15 -14.30 -15.34
C PRO A 462 -19.14 -14.76 -14.29
N PHE A 463 -18.99 -14.03 -13.18
CA PHE A 463 -18.16 -14.43 -12.06
C PHE A 463 -18.69 -15.69 -11.37
N ALA A 464 -20.00 -15.74 -11.07
CA ALA A 464 -20.63 -16.90 -10.43
C ALA A 464 -20.49 -18.15 -11.32
N ASP A 465 -20.80 -18.00 -12.61
CA ASP A 465 -20.59 -19.03 -13.64
C ASP A 465 -19.15 -19.58 -13.67
N ALA A 466 -18.16 -18.72 -13.44
CA ALA A 466 -16.75 -19.11 -13.44
C ALA A 466 -16.35 -19.85 -12.15
N VAL A 467 -16.90 -19.44 -11.01
CA VAL A 467 -16.71 -20.13 -9.74
C VAL A 467 -17.32 -21.54 -9.80
N ASP A 468 -18.59 -21.64 -10.20
CA ASP A 468 -19.34 -22.90 -10.23
C ASP A 468 -18.76 -23.96 -11.19
N ARG A 469 -17.96 -23.54 -12.17
CA ARG A 469 -17.36 -24.43 -13.18
C ARG A 469 -15.96 -24.94 -12.83
N ARG A 470 -15.29 -24.34 -11.83
CA ARG A 470 -13.86 -24.56 -11.58
C ARG A 470 -13.52 -24.83 -10.13
N PHE A 471 -14.41 -24.51 -9.20
CA PHE A 471 -14.12 -24.57 -7.78
C PHE A 471 -15.15 -25.41 -7.03
N THR A 472 -14.63 -26.24 -6.14
CA THR A 472 -15.42 -27.04 -5.21
C THR A 472 -15.21 -26.51 -3.80
N THR A 473 -16.31 -26.24 -3.10
CA THR A 473 -16.29 -25.74 -1.72
C THR A 473 -15.71 -26.79 -0.78
N VAL A 474 -14.59 -26.46 -0.14
CA VAL A 474 -13.92 -27.32 0.86
C VAL A 474 -14.06 -26.75 2.28
N TRP A 475 -14.55 -25.52 2.39
CA TRP A 475 -14.78 -24.84 3.65
C TRP A 475 -15.91 -23.84 3.52
N GLU A 476 -16.88 -23.93 4.42
CA GLU A 476 -17.91 -22.91 4.61
C GLU A 476 -18.18 -22.71 6.10
N ASP A 477 -18.24 -21.45 6.54
CA ASP A 477 -18.64 -21.05 7.90
C ASP A 477 -19.47 -19.75 7.89
N GLU A 478 -19.89 -19.29 9.06
CA GLU A 478 -20.73 -18.09 9.21
C GLU A 478 -20.08 -16.81 8.65
N GLN A 479 -18.75 -16.80 8.48
CA GLN A 479 -17.98 -15.63 8.08
C GLN A 479 -17.43 -15.73 6.65
N GLY A 480 -17.42 -16.90 6.00
CA GLY A 480 -17.02 -17.01 4.60
C GLY A 480 -16.87 -18.44 4.07
N THR A 481 -16.48 -18.50 2.80
CA THR A 481 -16.27 -19.73 2.03
C THR A 481 -14.86 -19.75 1.48
N LEU A 482 -14.21 -20.91 1.56
CA LEU A 482 -13.00 -21.25 0.81
C LEU A 482 -13.33 -22.46 -0.09
N ALA A 483 -13.09 -22.29 -1.37
CA ALA A 483 -13.21 -23.32 -2.38
C ALA A 483 -11.86 -23.52 -3.06
N PHE A 484 -11.51 -24.77 -3.35
CA PHE A 484 -10.32 -25.10 -4.13
C PHE A 484 -10.70 -25.41 -5.56
N ARG A 485 -9.74 -25.22 -6.48
CA ARG A 485 -9.89 -25.67 -7.85
C ARG A 485 -10.24 -27.17 -7.87
N ASP A 486 -11.08 -27.60 -8.80
CA ASP A 486 -11.69 -28.94 -8.75
C ASP A 486 -10.68 -30.09 -8.64
N ASP A 487 -9.53 -30.02 -9.32
CA ASP A 487 -8.45 -31.00 -9.22
C ASP A 487 -7.77 -31.02 -7.84
N VAL A 488 -7.63 -29.85 -7.19
CA VAL A 488 -7.09 -29.73 -5.84
C VAL A 488 -8.10 -30.20 -4.80
N ALA A 489 -9.38 -29.92 -5.01
CA ALA A 489 -10.45 -30.44 -4.15
C ALA A 489 -10.60 -31.96 -4.28
N GLU A 490 -10.57 -32.50 -5.50
CA GLU A 490 -10.52 -33.96 -5.77
C GLU A 490 -9.27 -34.58 -5.15
N TRP A 491 -8.13 -33.88 -5.19
CA TRP A 491 -6.93 -34.32 -4.48
C TRP A 491 -7.12 -34.39 -2.95
N LEU A 492 -8.09 -33.70 -2.35
CA LEU A 492 -8.39 -33.87 -0.92
C LEU A 492 -9.36 -35.01 -0.62
N GLU A 493 -9.89 -35.69 -1.64
CA GLU A 493 -10.68 -36.89 -1.44
C GLU A 493 -9.77 -38.07 -1.03
N PRO A 494 -10.17 -38.84 0.00
CA PRO A 494 -9.38 -39.94 0.52
C PRO A 494 -9.26 -41.08 -0.48
N THR A 495 -8.06 -41.66 -0.60
CA THR A 495 -7.79 -42.85 -1.43
C THR A 495 -7.20 -44.01 -0.62
N THR A 496 -7.49 -45.24 -1.06
CA THR A 496 -6.83 -46.45 -0.55
C THR A 496 -5.60 -46.83 -1.38
N ASP A 497 -5.34 -46.12 -2.48
CA ASP A 497 -4.21 -46.38 -3.37
C ASP A 497 -2.95 -45.70 -2.83
N GLY A 498 -2.04 -46.49 -2.28
CA GLY A 498 -0.78 -45.97 -1.77
C GLY A 498 0.09 -47.05 -1.13
N THR A 499 1.16 -46.60 -0.46
CA THR A 499 2.00 -47.50 0.33
C THR A 499 1.41 -47.62 1.73
N ALA A 500 0.95 -48.81 2.13
CA ALA A 500 0.43 -49.04 3.47
C ALA A 500 1.41 -48.55 4.55
N LEU A 501 0.87 -47.85 5.55
CA LEU A 501 1.59 -47.24 6.64
C LEU A 501 1.11 -47.84 7.96
N ASP A 502 2.03 -48.33 8.79
CA ASP A 502 1.73 -48.76 10.17
C ASP A 502 2.12 -47.60 11.08
N LEU A 503 1.13 -46.96 11.70
CA LEU A 503 1.29 -45.76 12.52
C LEU A 503 1.15 -46.11 14.01
N ALA A 504 2.10 -45.66 14.82
CA ALA A 504 2.04 -45.72 16.27
C ALA A 504 2.14 -44.33 16.92
N ASP A 505 1.63 -44.21 18.15
CA ASP A 505 1.79 -42.99 18.93
C ASP A 505 3.29 -42.71 19.16
N GLY A 506 3.70 -41.48 18.86
CA GLY A 506 5.10 -41.02 18.90
C GLY A 506 5.84 -41.12 17.56
N ASP A 507 5.24 -41.70 16.52
CA ASP A 507 5.86 -41.79 15.21
C ASP A 507 5.94 -40.43 14.51
N ALA A 508 7.09 -40.17 13.88
CA ALA A 508 7.25 -39.03 12.99
C ALA A 508 6.59 -39.34 11.65
N ILE A 509 5.64 -38.50 11.25
CA ILE A 509 4.96 -38.58 9.95
C ILE A 509 5.94 -38.18 8.85
N THR A 510 6.63 -37.05 9.04
CA THR A 510 7.73 -36.57 8.20
C THR A 510 8.64 -35.65 9.02
N THR A 511 9.89 -35.50 8.56
CA THR A 511 10.90 -34.60 9.12
C THR A 511 11.33 -33.50 8.15
N GLY A 512 10.75 -33.44 6.95
CA GLY A 512 11.13 -32.45 5.92
C GLY A 512 10.29 -32.58 4.66
N ASP A 513 10.28 -33.77 4.06
CA ASP A 513 9.61 -34.00 2.77
C ASP A 513 8.09 -33.82 2.84
N GLU A 514 7.53 -33.22 1.79
CA GLU A 514 6.09 -33.16 1.59
C GLU A 514 5.48 -34.55 1.61
N THR A 515 4.43 -34.73 2.41
CA THR A 515 3.83 -36.03 2.64
C THR A 515 2.32 -35.92 2.68
N ARG A 516 1.65 -36.82 1.96
CA ARG A 516 0.21 -37.04 2.06
C ARG A 516 -0.06 -38.40 2.69
N ILE A 517 -0.91 -38.43 3.70
CA ILE A 517 -1.42 -39.65 4.33
C ILE A 517 -2.94 -39.66 4.22
N ASP A 518 -3.46 -40.77 3.74
CA ASP A 518 -4.90 -41.02 3.66
C ASP A 518 -5.22 -42.18 4.60
N ALA A 519 -6.28 -42.05 5.39
CA ALA A 519 -6.73 -43.09 6.32
C ALA A 519 -8.26 -43.02 6.50
N GLU A 520 -8.83 -43.99 7.20
CA GLU A 520 -10.20 -43.96 7.70
C GLU A 520 -10.18 -43.63 9.20
N LEU A 521 -11.16 -42.86 9.68
CA LEU A 521 -11.27 -42.50 11.09
C LEU A 521 -12.12 -43.51 11.88
N ASP A 522 -11.49 -44.37 12.67
CA ASP A 522 -12.17 -45.38 13.50
C ASP A 522 -13.15 -44.74 14.49
N ALA A 523 -14.42 -45.13 14.41
CA ALA A 523 -15.48 -44.64 15.29
C ALA A 523 -15.28 -44.93 16.79
N SER A 524 -14.41 -45.88 17.14
CA SER A 524 -14.09 -46.27 18.52
C SER A 524 -12.99 -45.42 19.16
N VAL A 525 -12.21 -44.68 18.37
CA VAL A 525 -11.14 -43.81 18.86
C VAL A 525 -11.65 -42.37 18.90
N PRO A 526 -11.78 -41.78 20.11
CA PRO A 526 -12.45 -40.48 20.25
C PRO A 526 -11.58 -39.31 19.80
N THR A 527 -10.25 -39.46 19.79
CA THR A 527 -9.30 -38.36 19.57
C THR A 527 -8.05 -38.83 18.84
N VAL A 528 -7.65 -38.10 17.81
CA VAL A 528 -6.35 -38.20 17.13
C VAL A 528 -5.65 -36.84 17.21
N GLU A 529 -4.40 -36.80 17.66
CA GLU A 529 -3.62 -35.56 17.82
C GLU A 529 -2.32 -35.59 17.01
N PHE A 530 -2.15 -34.58 16.15
CA PHE A 530 -0.90 -34.29 15.44
C PHE A 530 -0.19 -33.14 16.14
N GLY A 531 1.02 -33.39 16.62
CA GLY A 531 1.88 -32.39 17.24
C GLY A 531 2.96 -31.91 16.28
N ILE A 532 3.21 -30.61 16.30
CA ILE A 532 4.27 -29.93 15.57
C ILE A 532 5.13 -29.24 16.61
N VAL A 533 6.40 -29.65 16.71
CA VAL A 533 7.34 -29.12 17.69
C VAL A 533 8.39 -28.30 16.97
N GLY A 534 8.15 -26.99 16.86
CA GLY A 534 9.05 -26.05 16.20
C GLY A 534 10.42 -25.97 16.87
N THR A 535 11.42 -25.53 16.11
CA THR A 535 12.81 -25.43 16.58
C THR A 535 12.98 -24.42 17.71
N ASP A 536 12.10 -23.43 17.78
CA ASP A 536 12.07 -22.37 18.79
C ASP A 536 11.20 -22.69 20.03
N GLY A 537 10.69 -23.94 20.15
CA GLY A 537 9.81 -24.35 21.24
C GLY A 537 8.35 -23.90 21.09
N VAL A 538 7.99 -23.38 19.92
CA VAL A 538 6.60 -23.13 19.52
C VAL A 538 5.95 -24.47 19.23
N GLU A 539 4.99 -24.86 20.08
CA GLU A 539 4.12 -25.99 19.81
C GLU A 539 2.91 -25.54 18.98
N ALA A 540 2.60 -26.31 17.94
CA ALA A 540 1.32 -26.28 17.26
C ALA A 540 0.74 -27.69 17.25
N SER A 541 -0.58 -27.80 17.14
CA SER A 541 -1.25 -29.07 17.04
C SER A 541 -2.53 -28.98 16.21
N ILE A 542 -2.87 -30.11 15.60
CA ILE A 542 -4.20 -30.37 15.06
C ILE A 542 -4.78 -31.54 15.83
N THR A 543 -5.94 -31.35 16.47
CA THR A 543 -6.64 -32.39 17.22
C THR A 543 -7.96 -32.70 16.55
N VAL A 544 -8.17 -33.95 16.18
CA VAL A 544 -9.39 -34.45 15.54
C VAL A 544 -10.19 -35.21 16.59
N ASP A 545 -11.29 -34.64 17.06
CA ASP A 545 -12.14 -35.22 18.09
C ASP A 545 -13.48 -35.67 17.52
N ARG A 546 -13.81 -36.96 17.62
CA ARG A 546 -15.14 -37.46 17.28
C ARG A 546 -16.11 -37.15 18.41
N THR A 547 -16.91 -36.09 18.23
CA THR A 547 -17.84 -35.59 19.26
C THR A 547 -19.25 -36.18 19.14
N ALA A 548 -19.62 -36.69 17.96
CA ALA A 548 -20.82 -37.50 17.74
C ALA A 548 -20.56 -38.61 16.72
N ALA A 549 -21.54 -39.49 16.51
CA ALA A 549 -21.42 -40.62 15.58
C ALA A 549 -21.20 -40.15 14.12
N ASP A 550 -21.73 -38.98 13.79
CA ASP A 550 -21.76 -38.35 12.47
C ASP A 550 -21.05 -37.00 12.45
N ARG A 551 -20.22 -36.69 13.46
CA ARG A 551 -19.55 -35.39 13.58
C ARG A 551 -18.19 -35.48 14.23
N VAL A 552 -17.25 -34.74 13.66
CA VAL A 552 -15.89 -34.56 14.17
C VAL A 552 -15.63 -33.07 14.37
N ASP A 553 -15.07 -32.70 15.51
CA ASP A 553 -14.55 -31.35 15.75
C ASP A 553 -13.02 -31.39 15.58
N VAL A 554 -12.50 -30.58 14.67
CA VAL A 554 -11.05 -30.43 14.46
C VAL A 554 -10.59 -29.12 15.06
N ARG A 555 -9.66 -29.20 16.00
CA ARG A 555 -9.04 -28.05 16.68
C ARG A 555 -7.68 -27.78 16.06
N SER A 556 -7.50 -26.56 15.56
CA SER A 556 -6.22 -26.03 15.08
C SER A 556 -5.67 -25.09 16.15
N TRP A 557 -4.50 -25.42 16.70
CA TRP A 557 -3.88 -24.64 17.76
C TRP A 557 -2.41 -24.35 17.45
N ARG A 558 -1.97 -23.14 17.78
CA ARG A 558 -0.56 -22.71 17.72
C ARG A 558 -0.30 -21.77 18.89
N SER A 559 0.84 -21.94 19.56
CA SER A 559 1.25 -21.01 20.63
C SER A 559 1.21 -19.56 20.15
N GLY A 560 0.57 -18.68 20.94
CA GLY A 560 0.41 -17.26 20.61
C GLY A 560 -0.76 -16.93 19.68
N VAL A 561 -1.46 -17.92 19.13
CA VAL A 561 -2.65 -17.77 18.29
C VAL A 561 -3.87 -18.33 19.02
N ALA A 562 -5.04 -17.70 18.83
CA ALA A 562 -6.29 -18.23 19.37
C ALA A 562 -6.61 -19.59 18.73
N GLU A 563 -6.95 -20.58 19.56
CA GLU A 563 -7.46 -21.87 19.11
C GLU A 563 -8.69 -21.68 18.23
N TRP A 564 -8.76 -22.43 17.13
CA TRP A 564 -9.91 -22.44 16.26
C TRP A 564 -10.44 -23.87 16.12
N VAL A 565 -11.75 -24.05 16.27
CA VAL A 565 -12.41 -25.36 16.27
C VAL A 565 -13.48 -25.36 15.18
N ARG A 566 -13.42 -26.36 14.30
CA ARG A 566 -14.42 -26.56 13.25
C ARG A 566 -15.09 -27.91 13.43
N GLY A 567 -16.42 -27.91 13.46
CA GLY A 567 -17.22 -29.13 13.35
C GLY A 567 -17.44 -29.47 11.88
N VAL A 568 -17.18 -30.72 11.52
CA VAL A 568 -17.41 -31.29 10.18
C VAL A 568 -18.29 -32.53 10.33
N ASP A 569 -19.30 -32.62 9.48
CA ASP A 569 -20.13 -33.83 9.40
C ASP A 569 -19.26 -34.96 8.84
N ALA A 570 -19.17 -36.07 9.59
CA ALA A 570 -18.20 -37.13 9.34
C ALA A 570 -18.82 -38.48 9.74
N PRO A 571 -19.18 -39.34 8.77
CA PRO A 571 -19.71 -40.67 9.06
C PRO A 571 -18.71 -41.53 9.86
N ALA A 572 -19.16 -42.71 10.28
CA ALA A 572 -18.37 -43.61 11.12
C ALA A 572 -17.08 -44.11 10.44
N ASP A 573 -17.07 -44.09 9.10
CA ASP A 573 -15.99 -44.49 8.20
C ASP A 573 -15.45 -43.30 7.37
N ALA A 574 -15.64 -42.07 7.86
CA ALA A 574 -15.12 -40.87 7.22
C ALA A 574 -13.63 -41.00 6.91
N GLY A 575 -13.25 -40.72 5.67
CA GLY A 575 -11.85 -40.70 5.27
C GLY A 575 -11.20 -39.40 5.73
N ILE A 576 -9.94 -39.51 6.15
CA ILE A 576 -9.11 -38.41 6.60
C ILE A 576 -7.89 -38.29 5.70
N VAL A 577 -7.64 -37.09 5.21
CA VAL A 577 -6.45 -36.76 4.42
C VAL A 577 -5.60 -35.79 5.24
N ILE A 578 -4.35 -36.16 5.45
CA ILE A 578 -3.36 -35.37 6.18
C ILE A 578 -2.30 -34.95 5.18
N VAL A 579 -2.21 -33.65 4.94
CA VAL A 579 -1.21 -33.03 4.08
C VAL A 579 -0.18 -32.36 4.97
N VAL A 580 1.07 -32.76 4.81
CA VAL A 580 2.22 -32.08 5.40
C VAL A 580 3.02 -31.47 4.26
N ALA A 581 2.86 -30.16 4.04
CA ALA A 581 3.60 -29.36 3.07
C ALA A 581 4.78 -28.66 3.77
N ASP A 582 5.68 -28.03 3.03
CA ASP A 582 6.86 -27.34 3.59
C ASP A 582 6.50 -26.37 4.74
N ASP A 583 5.48 -25.54 4.56
CA ASP A 583 5.12 -24.45 5.50
C ASP A 583 3.80 -24.67 6.25
N ALA A 584 3.11 -25.80 6.05
CA ALA A 584 1.84 -26.07 6.71
C ALA A 584 1.53 -27.57 6.92
N VAL A 585 0.67 -27.83 7.90
CA VAL A 585 -0.03 -29.10 8.06
C VAL A 585 -1.53 -28.84 7.93
N MET A 586 -2.20 -29.62 7.09
CA MET A 586 -3.64 -29.54 6.86
C MET A 586 -4.27 -30.91 7.03
N VAL A 587 -5.48 -30.92 7.59
CA VAL A 587 -6.34 -32.10 7.73
C VAL A 587 -7.64 -31.82 7.02
N ALA A 588 -8.01 -32.71 6.09
CA ALA A 588 -9.32 -32.75 5.46
C ALA A 588 -10.07 -34.02 5.89
N VAL A 589 -11.39 -33.92 6.02
CA VAL A 589 -12.30 -35.02 6.34
C VAL A 589 -13.31 -35.11 5.19
N ASP A 590 -13.31 -36.23 4.47
CA ASP A 590 -14.12 -36.46 3.26
C ASP A 590 -14.08 -35.27 2.28
N GLY A 591 -12.87 -34.79 1.96
CA GLY A 591 -12.65 -33.67 1.03
C GLY A 591 -12.87 -32.26 1.63
N VAL A 592 -13.37 -32.16 2.87
CA VAL A 592 -13.62 -30.88 3.55
C VAL A 592 -12.44 -30.51 4.46
N VAL A 593 -11.86 -29.32 4.28
CA VAL A 593 -10.72 -28.84 5.08
C VAL A 593 -11.12 -28.61 6.53
N ALA A 594 -10.86 -29.59 7.40
CA ALA A 594 -11.33 -29.55 8.78
C ALA A 594 -10.42 -28.71 9.70
N GLY A 595 -9.12 -28.65 9.42
CA GLY A 595 -8.18 -27.82 10.17
C GLY A 595 -6.82 -27.71 9.50
N ALA A 596 -6.08 -26.66 9.82
CA ALA A 596 -4.73 -26.44 9.32
C ALA A 596 -3.94 -25.50 10.25
N VAL A 597 -2.64 -25.71 10.31
CA VAL A 597 -1.69 -24.89 11.07
C VAL A 597 -0.39 -24.73 10.29
N SER A 598 0.18 -23.53 10.32
CA SER A 598 1.49 -23.24 9.74
C SER A 598 2.60 -23.95 10.50
N ARG A 599 3.65 -24.39 9.81
CA ARG A 599 4.89 -24.94 10.40
C ARG A 599 6.12 -24.21 9.84
N GLU A 600 7.23 -24.29 10.57
CA GLU A 600 8.53 -23.92 10.01
C GLU A 600 9.04 -25.07 9.12
N PRO A 601 9.77 -24.77 8.02
CA PRO A 601 10.46 -25.77 7.23
C PRO A 601 11.30 -26.73 8.09
N ASP A 602 11.37 -27.99 7.68
CA ASP A 602 12.09 -29.07 8.39
C ASP A 602 11.60 -29.37 9.83
N THR A 603 10.47 -28.78 10.25
CA THR A 603 9.89 -29.09 11.56
C THR A 603 9.18 -30.46 11.52
N PRO A 604 9.55 -31.39 12.42
CA PRO A 604 8.94 -32.71 12.43
C PRO A 604 7.46 -32.62 12.83
N VAL A 605 6.64 -33.36 12.10
CA VAL A 605 5.23 -33.60 12.44
C VAL A 605 5.14 -34.98 13.07
N VAL A 606 4.61 -35.06 14.27
CA VAL A 606 4.57 -36.28 15.09
C VAL A 606 3.13 -36.60 15.44
N LEU A 607 2.74 -37.86 15.29
CA LEU A 607 1.46 -38.35 15.77
C LEU A 607 1.55 -38.52 17.30
N ARG A 608 0.94 -37.62 18.07
CA ARG A 608 1.09 -37.59 19.52
C ARG A 608 0.23 -38.63 20.21
N GLN A 609 -0.99 -38.81 19.74
CA GLN A 609 -1.98 -39.68 20.35
C GLN A 609 -3.01 -40.15 19.33
N GLY A 610 -3.51 -41.37 19.53
CA GLY A 610 -4.68 -41.86 18.81
C GLY A 610 -4.37 -42.50 17.47
N ALA A 611 -3.14 -42.99 17.26
CA ALA A 611 -2.74 -43.63 16.01
C ALA A 611 -3.65 -44.81 15.61
N ALA A 612 -4.16 -45.55 16.59
CA ALA A 612 -5.14 -46.62 16.38
C ALA A 612 -6.46 -46.13 15.75
N GLY A 613 -6.72 -44.82 15.78
CA GLY A 613 -7.88 -44.20 15.15
C GLY A 613 -7.74 -43.97 13.65
N LEU A 614 -6.52 -44.08 13.11
CA LEU A 614 -6.22 -43.96 11.68
C LEU A 614 -6.07 -45.36 11.08
N VAL A 615 -7.18 -45.96 10.64
CA VAL A 615 -7.17 -47.31 10.08
C VAL A 615 -6.96 -47.27 8.57
N ASN A 616 -6.42 -48.35 8.02
CA ASN A 616 -6.12 -48.48 6.59
C ASN A 616 -5.22 -47.35 6.04
N ALA A 617 -4.33 -46.80 6.88
CA ALA A 617 -3.49 -45.68 6.51
C ALA A 617 -2.56 -46.03 5.34
N VAL A 618 -2.53 -45.15 4.34
CA VAL A 618 -1.63 -45.24 3.19
C VAL A 618 -0.88 -43.93 3.00
N ARG A 619 0.38 -44.02 2.59
CA ARG A 619 1.16 -42.88 2.10
C ARG A 619 0.96 -42.76 0.59
N VAL A 620 0.51 -41.60 0.17
CA VAL A 620 0.34 -41.22 -1.23
C VAL A 620 1.52 -40.32 -1.61
N PRO A 621 2.12 -40.47 -2.81
CA PRO A 621 3.11 -39.52 -3.30
C PRO A 621 2.54 -38.10 -3.22
N ALA A 622 3.26 -37.20 -2.55
CA ALA A 622 2.85 -35.81 -2.43
C ALA A 622 3.15 -35.00 -3.68
N ASP A 623 3.12 -35.62 -4.87
CA ASP A 623 3.16 -34.89 -6.13
C ASP A 623 1.92 -33.99 -6.08
N ARG A 624 2.12 -32.72 -5.67
CA ARG A 624 1.12 -31.66 -5.69
C ARG A 624 0.44 -31.78 -7.05
N ALA A 625 -0.88 -31.55 -7.13
CA ALA A 625 -1.54 -31.33 -8.41
C ALA A 625 -0.75 -30.24 -9.14
N THR A 626 0.23 -30.66 -9.94
CA THR A 626 1.24 -29.77 -10.46
C THR A 626 0.51 -29.18 -11.64
N PRO A 627 0.28 -27.86 -11.68
CA PRO A 627 -0.29 -27.28 -12.88
C PRO A 627 0.63 -27.67 -14.05
N PRO A 628 0.06 -28.09 -15.20
CA PRO A 628 0.85 -28.40 -16.39
C PRO A 628 1.72 -27.24 -16.86
#